data_AF-A0A970DRX7-F1
#
_entry.id   AF-A0A970DRX7-F1
#
_cell.length_a   1.000
_cell.length_b   1.000
_cell.length_c   1.000
_cell.angle_alpha   90.00
_cell.angle_beta   90.00
_cell.angle_gamma   90.00
#
_symmetry.space_group_name_H-M   'P 1'
#
loop_
_entity.id
_entity.type
_entity.pdbx_description
1 polymer ?
#
loop_
_entity_poly.entity_id
_entity_poly.type
_entity_poly.pdbx_seq_one_letter_code
_entity_poly.pdbx_strand_id
1 'polypeptide(L)'
;MPLKDRLQEDWKQALKAKDKFRADTISSARAAILLVEKNQGAASVDDDAIIEILAKEVKQRREAIIEFEKGNRQDLVDKANAEIEILLSYLPQQLSEDEIYEIVRV
;
A
#
# COMPACT_ATOMS: atom_id res chain seq x y z
N MET A 1 17.60 -1.63 -6.49
CA MET A 1 17.04 -0.27 -6.31
C MET A 1 16.24 -0.32 -5.04
N PRO A 2 16.41 0.64 -4.10
CA PRO A 2 15.65 0.64 -2.86
C PRO A 2 14.16 0.79 -3.16
N LEU A 3 13.32 0.24 -2.28
CA LEU A 3 11.89 0.14 -2.52
C LEU A 3 11.23 1.52 -2.67
N LYS A 4 11.72 2.51 -1.92
CA LYS A 4 11.30 3.91 -2.03
C LYS A 4 11.51 4.50 -3.43
N ASP A 5 12.67 4.22 -4.03
CA ASP A 5 13.01 4.70 -5.37
C ASP A 5 12.16 3.99 -6.43
N ARG A 6 11.91 2.68 -6.25
CA ARG A 6 11.01 1.91 -7.11
C ARG A 6 9.59 2.48 -7.11
N LEU A 7 9.04 2.79 -5.92
CA LEU A 7 7.74 3.45 -5.80
C LEU A 7 7.71 4.81 -6.50
N GLN A 8 8.79 5.59 -6.40
CA GLN A 8 8.88 6.89 -7.07
C GLN A 8 8.94 6.76 -8.60
N GLU A 9 9.71 5.80 -9.11
CA GLU A 9 9.81 5.53 -10.55
C GLU A 9 8.46 5.05 -11.11
N ASP A 10 7.84 4.06 -10.47
CA ASP A 10 6.56 3.50 -10.90
C ASP A 10 5.43 4.53 -10.84
N TRP A 11 5.45 5.43 -9.86
CA TRP A 11 4.53 6.57 -9.82
C TRP A 11 4.70 7.47 -11.05
N LYS A 12 5.94 7.81 -11.42
CA LYS A 12 6.20 8.60 -12.64
C LYS A 12 5.76 7.86 -13.89
N GLN A 13 5.97 6.55 -13.96
CA GLN A 13 5.53 5.73 -15.08
C GLN A 13 4.01 5.69 -15.18
N ALA A 14 3.30 5.54 -14.06
CA ALA A 14 1.85 5.59 -14.01
C ALA A 14 1.31 6.95 -14.53
N LEU A 15 1.93 8.06 -14.12
CA LEU A 15 1.59 9.39 -14.64
C LEU A 15 1.82 9.50 -16.16
N LYS A 16 2.94 8.98 -16.67
CA LYS A 16 3.23 8.97 -18.13
C LYS A 16 2.25 8.10 -18.90
N ALA A 17 1.88 6.95 -18.34
CA ALA A 17 0.90 6.02 -18.90
C ALA A 17 -0.56 6.54 -18.78
N LYS A 18 -0.77 7.68 -18.10
CA LYS A 18 -2.09 8.22 -17.74
C LYS A 18 -2.94 7.24 -16.90
N ASP A 19 -2.27 6.32 -16.23
CA ASP A 19 -2.89 5.41 -15.26
C ASP A 19 -3.06 6.15 -13.93
N LYS A 20 -4.14 6.94 -13.87
CA LYS A 20 -4.48 7.72 -12.67
C LYS A 20 -4.70 6.83 -11.46
N PHE A 21 -5.32 5.67 -11.66
CA PHE A 21 -5.62 4.76 -10.57
C PHE A 21 -4.33 4.29 -9.90
N ARG A 22 -3.39 3.75 -10.68
CA ARG A 22 -2.10 3.32 -10.16
C ARG A 22 -1.28 4.48 -9.59
N ALA A 23 -1.31 5.65 -10.23
CA ALA A 23 -0.63 6.83 -9.71
C ALA A 23 -1.17 7.25 -8.34
N ASP A 24 -2.49 7.24 -8.16
CA ASP A 24 -3.14 7.61 -6.90
C ASP A 24 -2.84 6.58 -5.80
N THR A 25 -2.91 5.27 -6.11
CA THR A 25 -2.56 4.20 -5.17
C THR A 25 -1.11 4.32 -4.69
N ILE A 26 -0.16 4.47 -5.62
CA ILE A 26 1.27 4.60 -5.27
C ILE A 26 1.52 5.92 -4.52
N SER A 27 0.82 7.00 -4.89
CA SER A 27 0.91 8.28 -4.18
C SER A 27 0.45 8.16 -2.72
N SER A 28 -0.67 7.48 -2.48
CA SER A 28 -1.17 7.21 -1.12
C SER A 28 -0.18 6.41 -0.29
N ALA A 29 0.40 5.36 -0.87
CA ALA A 29 1.43 4.57 -0.20
C ALA A 29 2.66 5.40 0.16
N ARG A 30 3.14 6.25 -0.76
CA ARG A 30 4.26 7.18 -0.51
C ARG A 30 3.93 8.20 0.57
N ALA A 31 2.67 8.66 0.66
CA ALA A 31 2.22 9.56 1.71
C ALA A 31 2.23 8.87 3.09
N ALA A 32 1.83 7.60 3.17
CA ALA A 32 1.92 6.81 4.40
C ALA A 32 3.38 6.64 4.86
N ILE A 33 4.29 6.37 3.93
CA ILE A 33 5.74 6.30 4.21
C ILE A 33 6.24 7.63 4.77
N LEU A 34 5.92 8.75 4.10
CA LEU A 34 6.31 10.09 4.56
C LEU A 34 5.73 10.44 5.94
N LEU A 35 4.53 9.97 6.25
CA LEU A 35 3.93 10.17 7.56
C LEU A 35 4.73 9.44 8.66
N VAL A 36 5.16 8.21 8.40
CA VAL A 36 6.02 7.46 9.33
C VAL A 36 7.39 8.11 9.46
N GLU A 37 7.99 8.57 8.36
CA GLU A 37 9.25 9.33 8.39
C GLU A 37 9.16 10.57 9.29
N LYS A 38 8.01 11.27 9.26
CA LYS A 38 7.78 12.44 10.11
C LYS A 38 7.53 12.08 11.57
N ASN A 39 6.89 10.95 11.84
CA ASN A 39 6.54 10.52 13.20
C ASN A 39 7.71 9.85 13.92
N GLN A 40 8.50 9.03 13.22
CA GLN A 40 9.57 8.19 13.78
C GLN A 40 10.98 8.65 13.40
N GLY A 41 11.10 9.60 12.46
CA GLY A 41 12.37 10.11 11.94
C GLY A 41 12.75 9.46 10.59
N ALA A 42 13.34 10.24 9.69
CA ALA A 42 13.70 9.74 8.35
C ALA A 42 14.80 8.67 8.34
N ALA A 43 15.58 8.55 9.43
CA ALA A 43 16.66 7.57 9.54
C ALA A 43 16.18 6.15 9.88
N SER A 44 14.91 5.97 10.27
CA SER A 44 14.31 4.68 10.65
C SER A 44 13.43 4.08 9.56
N VAL A 45 13.37 4.69 8.38
CA VAL A 45 12.54 4.21 7.25
C VAL A 45 13.45 3.62 6.17
N ASP A 46 13.86 2.38 6.42
CA ASP A 46 14.54 1.52 5.47
C ASP A 46 13.52 0.69 4.64
N ASP A 47 14.03 -0.18 3.77
CA ASP A 47 13.17 -0.99 2.90
C ASP A 47 12.26 -1.94 3.71
N ASP A 48 12.73 -2.46 4.84
CA ASP A 48 11.94 -3.32 5.73
C ASP A 48 10.81 -2.52 6.41
N ALA A 49 11.09 -1.32 6.91
CA ALA A 49 10.07 -0.42 7.43
C ALA A 49 9.04 -0.05 6.34
N ILE A 50 9.47 0.17 5.09
CA ILE A 50 8.56 0.43 3.98
C ILE A 50 7.65 -0.78 3.73
N ILE A 51 8.20 -1.99 3.77
CA ILE A 51 7.43 -3.24 3.64
C ILE A 51 6.36 -3.32 4.74
N GLU A 52 6.70 -3.03 6.00
CA GLU A 52 5.74 -3.01 7.10
C GLU A 52 4.63 -1.96 6.89
N ILE A 53 4.99 -0.77 6.42
CA ILE A 53 4.03 0.31 6.14
C ILE A 53 3.06 -0.10 5.02
N LEU A 54 3.59 -0.69 3.93
CA LEU A 54 2.78 -1.18 2.82
C LEU A 54 1.87 -2.33 3.25
N ALA A 55 2.35 -3.25 4.08
CA ALA A 55 1.55 -4.34 4.64
C ALA A 55 0.39 -3.78 5.48
N LYS A 56 0.65 -2.76 6.31
CA LYS A 56 -0.38 -2.06 7.08
C LYS A 56 -1.42 -1.37 6.19
N GLU A 57 -0.99 -0.72 5.12
CA GLU A 57 -1.88 -0.08 4.13
C GLU A 57 -2.77 -1.10 3.41
N VAL A 58 -2.26 -2.30 3.11
CA VAL A 58 -3.05 -3.41 2.55
C VAL A 58 -4.07 -3.90 3.57
N LYS A 59 -3.68 -4.06 4.84
CA LYS A 59 -4.59 -4.46 5.91
C LYS A 59 -5.77 -3.51 6.04
N GLN A 60 -5.51 -2.21 6.10
CA GLN A 60 -6.56 -1.19 6.22
C GLN A 60 -7.54 -1.22 5.04
N ARG A 61 -7.05 -1.49 3.82
CA ARG A 61 -7.92 -1.64 2.64
C ARG A 61 -8.78 -2.90 2.72
N ARG A 62 -8.24 -4.01 3.23
CA ARG A 62 -9.01 -5.25 3.47
C ARG A 62 -10.09 -5.04 4.53
N GLU A 63 -9.78 -4.33 5.61
CA GLU A 63 -10.77 -3.95 6.64
C GLU A 63 -11.87 -3.06 6.04
N ALA A 64 -11.50 -2.09 5.19
CA ALA A 64 -12.46 -1.25 4.48
C ALA A 64 -13.36 -2.05 3.52
N ILE A 65 -12.83 -3.07 2.84
CA ILE A 65 -13.62 -3.98 1.98
C ILE A 65 -14.76 -4.61 2.78
N ILE A 66 -14.50 -5.13 3.97
CA ILE A 66 -15.52 -5.75 4.82
C ILE A 66 -16.65 -4.75 5.13
N GLU A 67 -16.31 -3.51 5.42
CA GLU A 67 -17.30 -2.45 5.67
C GLU A 67 -18.06 -2.05 4.40
N PHE A 68 -17.40 -2.01 3.24
CA PHE A 68 -18.04 -1.77 1.95
C PHE A 68 -18.98 -2.89 1.53
N GLU A 69 -18.61 -4.15 1.76
CA GLU A 69 -19.46 -5.32 1.53
C GLU A 69 -20.71 -5.27 2.41
N LYS A 70 -20.57 -4.95 3.71
CA LYS A 70 -21.72 -4.73 4.60
C LYS A 70 -22.62 -3.59 4.11
N GLY A 71 -22.04 -2.55 3.53
CA GLY A 71 -22.74 -1.42 2.93
C GLY A 71 -23.30 -1.69 1.53
N ASN A 72 -23.10 -2.89 0.97
CA ASN A 72 -23.48 -3.28 -0.39
C ASN A 72 -22.87 -2.36 -1.48
N ARG A 73 -21.65 -1.86 -1.24
CA ARG A 73 -20.89 -0.94 -2.11
C ARG A 73 -19.82 -1.68 -2.91
N GLN A 74 -20.28 -2.55 -3.82
CA GLN A 74 -19.38 -3.37 -4.66
C GLN A 74 -18.38 -2.53 -5.45
N ASP A 75 -18.77 -1.32 -5.88
CA ASP A 75 -17.89 -0.37 -6.57
C ASP A 75 -16.65 -0.01 -5.75
N LEU A 76 -16.79 0.11 -4.43
CA LEU A 76 -15.69 0.40 -3.51
C LEU A 76 -14.88 -0.85 -3.17
N VAL A 77 -15.53 -2.02 -3.12
CA VAL A 77 -14.86 -3.31 -2.92
C VAL A 77 -13.92 -3.59 -4.08
N ASP A 78 -14.40 -3.50 -5.32
CA ASP A 78 -13.60 -3.75 -6.52
C ASP A 78 -12.43 -2.76 -6.61
N LYS A 79 -12.69 -1.49 -6.27
CA LYS A 79 -11.66 -0.47 -6.21
C LYS A 79 -10.58 -0.83 -5.17
N ALA A 80 -10.98 -1.16 -3.95
CA ALA A 80 -10.03 -1.51 -2.88
C ALA A 80 -9.22 -2.77 -3.21
N ASN A 81 -9.83 -3.78 -3.83
CA ASN A 81 -9.13 -4.97 -4.30
C ASN A 81 -8.07 -4.64 -5.35
N ALA A 82 -8.39 -3.81 -6.33
CA ALA A 82 -7.43 -3.39 -7.34
C ALA A 82 -6.28 -2.53 -6.74
N GLU A 83 -6.56 -1.72 -5.71
CA GLU A 83 -5.50 -1.01 -4.98
C GLU A 83 -4.59 -1.99 -4.23
N ILE A 84 -5.16 -3.01 -3.57
CA ILE A 84 -4.41 -4.05 -2.86
C ILE A 84 -3.48 -4.79 -3.82
N GLU A 85 -3.94 -5.22 -4.99
CA GLU A 85 -3.10 -5.92 -5.97
C GLU A 85 -1.88 -5.10 -6.37
N ILE A 86 -2.05 -3.79 -6.56
CA ILE A 86 -0.93 -2.88 -6.86
C ILE A 86 0.06 -2.86 -5.70
N LEU A 87 -0.41 -2.72 -4.47
CA LEU A 87 0.46 -2.69 -3.28
C LEU A 87 1.17 -4.03 -3.03
N LEU A 88 0.49 -5.15 -3.26
CA LEU A 88 1.07 -6.49 -3.15
C LEU A 88 2.24 -6.70 -4.12
N SER A 89 2.24 -6.04 -5.29
CA SER A 89 3.36 -6.12 -6.24
C SER A 89 4.68 -5.52 -5.70
N TYR A 90 4.61 -4.77 -4.60
CA TYR A 90 5.76 -4.19 -3.90
C TYR A 90 6.14 -4.98 -2.63
N LEU A 91 5.29 -5.92 -2.19
CA LEU A 91 5.55 -6.74 -1.02
C LEU A 91 6.19 -8.08 -1.41
N PRO A 92 7.04 -8.64 -0.53
CA PRO A 92 7.51 -10.02 -0.65
C PRO A 92 6.34 -11.01 -0.72
N GLN A 93 6.53 -12.10 -1.48
CA GLN A 93 5.48 -13.10 -1.73
C GLN A 93 4.97 -13.78 -0.44
N GLN A 94 5.79 -13.87 0.60
CA GLN A 94 5.42 -14.44 1.92
C GLN A 94 4.38 -13.56 2.65
N LEU A 95 4.46 -12.25 2.45
CA LEU A 95 3.56 -11.26 3.06
C LEU A 95 2.23 -11.11 2.33
N SER A 96 1.94 -11.88 1.28
CA SER A 96 0.87 -11.53 0.33
C SER A 96 -0.54 -11.90 0.81
N GLU A 97 -0.68 -12.94 1.64
CA GLU A 97 -2.01 -13.50 1.97
C GLU A 97 -2.19 -13.83 3.45
N ASP A 98 -1.25 -14.53 4.10
CA ASP A 98 -1.44 -15.00 5.48
C ASP A 98 -0.80 -14.08 6.55
N GLU A 99 0.36 -13.47 6.29
CA GLU A 99 1.13 -12.76 7.33
C GLU A 99 0.67 -11.32 7.60
N ILE A 100 -0.11 -10.68 6.72
CA ILE A 100 -0.61 -9.30 6.95
C ILE A 100 -1.50 -9.23 8.20
N TYR A 101 -2.19 -10.33 8.53
CA TYR A 101 -2.96 -10.43 9.76
C TYR A 101 -2.09 -10.59 11.01
N GLU A 102 -0.89 -11.14 10.88
CA GLU A 102 0.03 -11.43 11.99
C GLU A 102 0.90 -10.23 12.39
N ILE A 103 1.32 -9.42 11.43
CA ILE A 103 2.26 -8.29 11.66
C ILE A 103 1.68 -7.17 12.52
N VAL A 104 0.36 -7.03 12.57
CA VAL A 104 -0.32 -6.01 13.39
C VAL A 104 -1.11 -6.69 14.52
N ARG A 105 -0.41 -7.51 15.32
CA ARG A 105 -0.83 -7.90 16.67
C ARG A 105 0.10 -7.24 17.69
N VAL A 106 -0.20 -5.99 18.05
CA VAL A 106 0.18 -5.36 19.33
C VAL A 106 -0.99 -4.50 19.78
#